data_AF-A0A1F7YW71-F1
#
_entry.id   AF-A0A1F7YW71-F1
#
_cell.length_a   1.000
_cell.length_b   1.000
_cell.length_c   1.000
_cell.angle_alpha   90.00
_cell.angle_beta   90.00
_cell.angle_gamma   90.00
#
_symmetry.space_group_name_H-M   'P 1'
#
loop_
_entity.id
_entity.type
_entity.pdbx_description
1 polymer ?
#
loop_
_entity_poly.entity_id
_entity_poly.type
_entity_poly.pdbx_seq_one_letter_code
_entity_poly.pdbx_strand_id
1 'polypeptide(L)' 'MAESKISGDLPLILYTDTVNITANKNGVVMNFMQKFRGTKRIISRIGMSREHAREVVEELAKLMIMTEDKGKTSKELN' A
#
# COMPACT_ATOMS: atom_id res chain seq x y z
N MET A 1 33.75 -8.75 3.47
CA MET A 1 32.32 -8.37 3.63
C MET A 1 32.14 -7.05 2.90
N ALA A 2 31.46 -7.04 1.75
CA ALA A 2 31.18 -5.81 1.03
C ALA A 2 29.82 -5.28 1.50
N GLU A 3 29.83 -4.20 2.26
CA GLU A 3 28.62 -3.41 2.52
C GLU A 3 28.31 -2.63 1.24
N SER A 4 27.31 -3.06 0.47
CA SER A 4 26.83 -2.29 -0.67
C SER A 4 26.10 -1.06 -0.13
N LYS A 5 26.77 0.10 -0.19
CA LYS A 5 26.14 1.43 -0.08
C LYS A 5 24.97 1.47 -1.06
N ILE A 6 23.75 1.42 -0.53
CA ILE A 6 22.56 1.77 -1.29
C ILE A 6 22.67 3.28 -1.52
N SER A 7 22.92 3.66 -2.77
CA SER A 7 22.94 5.04 -3.24
C SER A 7 21.66 5.74 -2.79
N GLY A 8 21.78 6.81 -2.00
CA GLY A 8 20.66 7.53 -1.39
C GLY A 8 19.77 8.31 -2.37
N ASP A 9 20.06 8.27 -3.67
CA ASP A 9 19.39 9.10 -4.69
C ASP A 9 18.42 8.33 -5.60
N LEU A 10 18.27 7.01 -5.43
CA LEU A 10 17.18 6.27 -6.07
C LEU A 10 16.09 5.99 -5.04
N PRO A 11 14.82 6.31 -5.32
CA PRO A 11 13.74 5.92 -4.44
C PRO A 11 13.77 4.40 -4.31
N LEU A 12 13.92 3.91 -3.07
CA LEU A 12 13.95 2.49 -2.79
C LEU A 12 12.59 1.90 -3.15
N ILE A 13 12.49 1.27 -4.32
CA ILE A 13 11.28 0.60 -4.78
C ILE A 13 11.16 -0.71 -3.99
N LEU A 14 10.34 -0.69 -2.93
CA LEU A 14 10.01 -1.87 -2.16
C LEU A 14 8.62 -2.37 -2.56
N TYR A 15 8.56 -3.62 -2.97
CA TYR A 15 7.30 -4.29 -3.25
C TYR A 15 6.66 -4.72 -1.93
N THR A 16 5.38 -4.38 -1.74
CA THR A 16 4.59 -4.89 -0.63
C THR A 16 3.87 -6.16 -1.06
N ASP A 17 3.87 -7.17 -0.18
CA ASP A 17 3.08 -8.38 -0.38
C ASP A 17 1.89 -8.45 0.59
N THR A 18 2.01 -7.80 1.74
CA THR A 18 1.05 -7.88 2.83
C THR A 18 0.93 -6.54 3.50
N VAL A 19 -0.30 -6.13 3.79
CA VAL A 19 -0.58 -4.98 4.67
C VAL A 19 -1.19 -5.50 5.96
N ASN A 20 -0.64 -5.09 7.10
CA ASN A 20 -1.23 -5.33 8.41
C ASN A 20 -1.76 -4.01 8.98
N ILE A 21 -3.07 -3.96 9.20
CA ILE A 21 -3.77 -2.76 9.68
C ILE A 21 -4.23 -3.01 11.12
N THR A 22 -3.89 -2.09 12.02
CA THR A 22 -4.37 -2.10 13.40
C THR A 22 -5.08 -0.79 13.68
N ALA A 23 -6.33 -0.87 14.14
CA ALA A 23 -7.14 0.28 14.51
C ALA A 23 -7.46 0.24 16.00
N ASN A 24 -7.37 1.39 16.67
CA ASN A 24 -7.78 1.54 18.07
C ASN A 24 -8.59 2.85 18.25
N LYS A 25 -8.88 3.22 19.50
CA LYS A 25 -9.61 4.45 19.82
C LYS A 25 -8.84 5.72 19.42
N ASN A 26 -7.51 5.65 19.36
CA ASN A 26 -6.64 6.81 19.13
C ASN A 26 -6.28 6.99 17.65
N GLY A 27 -6.44 5.96 16.81
CA GLY A 27 -6.10 6.06 15.39
C GLY A 27 -5.94 4.71 14.72
N VAL A 28 -5.31 4.75 13.54
CA VAL A 28 -5.04 3.60 12.69
C VAL A 28 -3.57 3.57 12.32
N VAL A 29 -2.98 2.38 12.32
CA VAL A 29 -1.62 2.13 11.85
C VAL A 29 -1.66 1.06 10.77
N MET A 30 -1.11 1.39 9.60
CA MET A 30 -0.92 0.46 8.48
C MET A 30 0.57 0.13 8.36
N ASN A 31 0.89 -1.15 8.47
CA ASN A 31 2.23 -1.68 8.24
C ASN A 31 2.27 -2.36 6.88
N PHE A 32 3.00 -1.78 5.94
CA PHE A 32 3.32 -2.42 4.67
C PHE A 32 4.51 -3.32 4.89
N MET A 33 4.35 -4.59 4.53
CA MET A 33 5.33 -5.63 4.76
C MET A 33 5.76 -6.26 3.45
N GLN A 34 6.98 -6.79 3.47
CA GLN A 34 7.56 -7.59 2.42
C GLN A 34 8.15 -8.86 3.03
N LYS A 35 7.86 -10.02 2.44
CA LYS A 35 8.54 -11.26 2.75
C LYS A 35 9.95 -11.22 2.17
N PHE A 36 10.94 -11.22 3.04
CA PHE A 36 12.35 -11.31 2.70
C PHE A 36 12.95 -12.52 3.40
N ARG A 37 13.48 -13.46 2.60
CA ARG A 37 14.15 -14.68 3.10
C ARG A 37 13.32 -15.45 4.15
N GLY A 38 12.03 -15.62 3.88
CA GLY A 38 11.11 -16.36 4.76
C GLY A 38 10.55 -15.56 5.94
N THR A 39 11.06 -14.36 6.21
CA THR A 39 10.58 -13.48 7.28
C THR A 39 9.78 -12.29 6.73
N LYS A 40 8.72 -11.87 7.42
CA LYS A 40 8.00 -10.64 7.07
C LYS A 40 8.70 -9.44 7.70
N ARG A 41 9.19 -8.51 6.88
CA ARG A 41 9.81 -7.25 7.32
C ARG A 41 8.87 -6.09 7.01
N ILE A 42 8.71 -5.18 7.96
CA ILE A 42 7.99 -3.91 7.73
C ILE A 42 8.89 -3.01 6.88
N ILE A 43 8.37 -2.58 5.74
CA ILE A 43 9.06 -1.70 4.79
C ILE A 43 8.55 -0.26 4.88
N SER A 44 7.31 -0.07 5.31
CA SER A 44 6.71 1.25 5.56
C SER A 44 5.64 1.16 6.64
N ARG A 45 5.53 2.21 7.45
CA ARG A 45 4.49 2.36 8.48
C ARG A 45 3.83 3.72 8.32
N ILE A 46 2.51 3.72 8.17
CA ILE A 46 1.71 4.94 8.10
C ILE A 46 0.76 4.94 9.32
N GLY A 47 0.88 5.97 10.14
CA GLY A 47 -0.04 6.24 11.25
C GLY A 47 -0.95 7.41 10.91
N MET A 48 -2.23 7.30 11.28
CA MET A 48 -3.24 8.29 10.95
C MET A 48 -4.31 8.37 12.04
N SER A 49 -4.96 9.52 12.15
CA SER A 49 -6.19 9.67 12.95
C SER A 49 -7.33 8.86 12.30
N ARG A 50 -8.44 8.69 13.03
CA ARG A 50 -9.58 7.94 12.50
C ARG A 50 -10.27 8.66 11.35
N GLU A 51 -10.26 10.00 11.39
CA GLU A 51 -10.84 10.87 10.38
C GLU A 51 -10.08 10.71 9.06
N HIS A 52 -8.75 10.86 9.09
CA HIS A 52 -7.92 10.66 7.90
C HIS A 52 -7.98 9.22 7.36
N ALA A 53 -8.05 8.23 8.26
CA ALA A 53 -8.21 6.84 7.83
C ALA A 53 -9.51 6.61 7.04
N ARG A 54 -10.58 7.33 7.42
CA ARG A 54 -11.87 7.25 6.72
C ARG A 54 -11.76 7.83 5.31
N GLU A 55 -11.18 9.03 5.19
CA GLU A 55 -10.98 9.70 3.90
C GLU A 55 -10.12 8.85 2.95
N VAL A 56 -9.06 8.22 3.46
CA VAL A 56 -8.20 7.31 2.69
C VAL A 56 -8.99 6.12 2.15
N VAL A 57 -9.85 5.51 2.97
CA VAL A 57 -10.67 4.36 2.54
C VAL A 57 -11.69 4.79 1.49
N GLU A 58 -12.33 5.94 1.66
CA GLU A 58 -13.32 6.47 0.72
C GLU A 58 -12.69 6.78 -0.64
N GLU A 59 -11.55 7.45 -0.68
CA GLU A 59 -10.86 7.72 -1.94
C GLU A 59 -10.29 6.47 -2.59
N LEU A 60 -9.76 5.53 -1.80
CA LEU A 60 -9.29 4.26 -2.34
C LEU A 60 -10.43 3.48 -3.01
N ALA A 61 -11.61 3.42 -2.38
CA ALA A 61 -12.78 2.75 -2.95
C ALA A 61 -13.24 3.41 -4.26
N LYS A 62 -13.32 4.75 -4.30
CA LYS A 62 -13.65 5.49 -5.52
C LYS A 62 -12.69 5.18 -6.66
N LEU A 63 -11.38 5.20 -6.38
CA LEU A 63 -10.35 4.91 -7.40
C LEU A 63 -10.47 3.49 -7.95
N MET A 64 -10.73 2.49 -7.11
CA MET A 64 -10.91 1.10 -7.56
C MET A 64 -12.09 0.96 -8.52
N ILE A 65 -13.26 1.52 -8.17
CA ILE A 65 -14.46 1.51 -9.02
C ILE A 65 -14.16 2.15 -10.38
N MET A 66 -13.51 3.33 -10.39
CA MET A 66 -13.15 4.04 -11.62
C MET A 66 -12.18 3.26 -12.54
N THR A 67 -11.37 2.38 -11.97
CA THR A 67 -10.43 1.55 -12.76
C THR A 67 -11.06 0.25 -13.27
N GLU A 68 -12.05 -0.30 -12.58
CA GLU A 68 -12.74 -1.53 -12.99
C GLU A 68 -13.70 -1.31 -14.18
N ASP A 69 -14.41 -0.18 -14.22
CA ASP A 69 -15.37 0.10 -15.29
C ASP A 69 -14.72 0.37 -16.66
N LYS A 70 -13.45 0.81 -16.68
CA LYS A 70 -12.68 1.01 -17.92
C LYS A 70 -12.38 -0.30 -18.68
N GLY A 71 -12.63 -1.47 -18.06
CA GLY A 71 -12.41 -2.78 -18.68
C GLY A 71 -13.60 -3.35 -19.46
N LYS A 72 -14.80 -2.75 -19.39
CA LYS A 72 -16.03 -3.33 -19.97
C LYS A 72 -16.50 -2.69 -21.29
N THR A 73 -15.95 -1.56 -21.71
CA THR A 73 -16.42 -0.83 -22.90
C THR A 73 -15.90 -1.39 -24.24
N SER A 74 -15.01 -2.38 -24.24
CA SER A 74 -14.43 -2.95 -25.47
C SER A 74 -15.02 -4.30 -25.92
N LYS A 75 -16.06 -4.82 -25.26
CA LYS A 75 -16.63 -6.15 -25.55
C LYS A 75 -18.03 -6.18 -26.19
N GLU A 76 -18.64 -5.03 -26.47
CA GLU A 76 -19.98 -4.95 -27.11
C GLU A 76 -19.97 -4.27 -28.49
N LEU A 77 -18.86 -4.37 -29.23
CA LEU A 77 -18.79 -4.02 -30.64
C LEU A 77 -18.09 -5.14 -31.40
N ASN A 78 -18.80 -6.25 -31.62
CA ASN A 78 -18.54 -7.25 -32.68
C ASN A 78 -19.80 -8.08 -32.91
#